data_AF-A0A957I3N4-F1
#
_entry.id   AF-A0A957I3N4-F1
#
_cell.length_a   1.000
_cell.length_b   1.000
_cell.length_c   1.000
_cell.angle_alpha   90.00
_cell.angle_beta   90.00
_cell.angle_gamma   90.00
#
_symmetry.space_group_name_H-M   'P 1'
#
loop_
_entity.id
_entity.type
_entity.pdbx_description
1 polymer ?
#
loop_
_entity_poly.entity_id
_entity_poly.type
_entity_poly.pdbx_seq_one_letter_code
_entity_poly.pdbx_strand_id
1 'polypeptide(L)' 'SIEIIGEATKQAPDDLKQKYGHLAWRAMAGMRDRLVHGYFGVDYDIVWDVVVNKVPALHQEIKQIIEAESAPGSFDSD' A
#
# COMPACT_ATOMS: atom_id res chain seq x y z
N SER A 1 -4.45 -11.50 -2.72
CA SER A 1 -3.32 -12.00 -1.92
C SER A 1 -2.39 -10.84 -1.60
N ILE A 2 -1.51 -10.98 -0.59
CA ILE A 2 -0.49 -9.97 -0.26
C ILE A 2 0.44 -9.70 -1.45
N GLU A 3 0.75 -10.72 -2.23
CA GLU A 3 1.56 -10.61 -3.45
C GLU A 3 0.96 -9.64 -4.49
N ILE A 4 -0.37 -9.67 -4.67
CA ILE A 4 -1.07 -8.76 -5.58
C ILE A 4 -0.93 -7.30 -5.11
N ILE A 5 -0.96 -7.05 -3.79
CA ILE A 5 -0.75 -5.71 -3.24
C ILE A 5 0.67 -5.22 -3.57
N GLY A 6 1.66 -6.09 -3.45
CA GLY A 6 3.05 -5.77 -3.80
C GLY A 6 3.25 -5.48 -5.29
N GLU A 7 2.67 -6.30 -6.17
CA GLU A 7 2.76 -6.08 -7.62
C GLU A 7 2.02 -4.81 -8.07
N ALA A 8 0.82 -4.56 -7.55
CA ALA A 8 0.08 -3.33 -7.82
C ALA A 8 0.86 -2.09 -7.35
N THR A 9 1.53 -2.19 -6.20
CA THR A 9 2.37 -1.11 -5.67
C THR A 9 3.54 -0.78 -6.60
N LYS A 10 4.20 -1.79 -7.19
CA LYS A 10 5.29 -1.54 -8.14
C LYS A 10 4.81 -0.80 -9.37
N GLN A 11 3.59 -1.12 -9.84
CA GLN A 11 2.98 -0.52 -11.03
C GLN A 11 2.38 0.86 -10.78
N ALA A 12 2.18 1.28 -9.53
CA ALA A 12 1.67 2.61 -9.23
C ALA A 12 2.61 3.69 -9.83
N PRO A 13 2.07 4.79 -10.38
CA PRO A 13 2.86 5.89 -10.92
C PRO A 13 3.77 6.54 -9.86
N ASP A 14 4.95 7.00 -10.27
CA ASP A 14 5.93 7.56 -9.34
C ASP A 14 5.52 8.94 -8.79
N ASP A 15 4.80 9.73 -9.58
CA ASP A 15 4.18 10.98 -9.16
C ASP A 15 3.12 10.74 -8.07
N LEU A 16 2.31 9.68 -8.21
CA LEU A 16 1.35 9.27 -7.18
C LEU A 16 2.07 8.84 -5.89
N LYS A 17 3.13 8.02 -6.01
CA LYS A 17 3.93 7.60 -4.85
C LYS A 17 4.60 8.78 -4.15
N GLN A 18 5.07 9.76 -4.92
CA GLN A 18 5.67 10.98 -4.40
C GLN A 18 4.65 11.87 -3.70
N LYS A 19 3.47 12.08 -4.31
CA LYS A 19 2.35 12.84 -3.73
C LYS A 19 1.89 12.24 -2.40
N TYR A 20 1.83 10.92 -2.31
CA TYR A 20 1.43 10.18 -1.12
C TYR A 20 2.61 9.49 -0.44
N GLY A 21 3.72 10.20 -0.25
CA GLY A 21 4.96 9.67 0.32
C GLY A 21 4.89 9.22 1.78
N HIS A 22 3.80 9.51 2.49
CA HIS A 22 3.56 9.01 3.85
C HIS A 22 3.27 7.49 3.87
N LEU A 23 2.84 6.92 2.74
CA LEU A 23 2.62 5.48 2.62
C LEU A 23 3.94 4.72 2.50
N ALA A 24 3.99 3.53 3.07
CA ALA A 24 5.17 2.67 3.06
C ALA A 24 5.34 1.91 1.73
N TRP A 25 5.41 2.62 0.60
CA TRP A 25 5.48 2.05 -0.76
C TRP A 25 6.52 0.96 -0.94
N ARG A 26 7.73 1.18 -0.40
CA ARG A 26 8.83 0.19 -0.47
C ARG A 26 8.50 -1.09 0.30
N ALA A 27 7.85 -0.97 1.46
CA ALA A 27 7.48 -2.12 2.28
C ALA A 27 6.36 -2.94 1.62
N MET A 28 5.41 -2.27 0.95
CA MET A 28 4.36 -2.94 0.19
C MET A 28 4.93 -3.68 -1.04
N ALA A 29 5.82 -3.03 -1.80
CA ALA A 29 6.48 -3.65 -2.96
C ALA A 29 7.37 -4.85 -2.57
N GLY A 30 8.04 -4.77 -1.41
CA GLY A 30 8.95 -5.79 -0.89
C GLY A 30 8.32 -6.79 0.08
N MET A 31 6.99 -6.87 0.16
CA MET A 31 6.33 -7.67 1.20
C MET A 31 6.65 -9.16 1.10
N ARG A 32 6.84 -9.69 -0.12
CA ARG A 32 7.32 -11.06 -0.34
C ARG A 32 8.70 -11.29 0.31
N ASP A 33 9.62 -10.35 0.13
CA ASP A 33 10.98 -10.47 0.65
C ASP A 33 10.98 -10.46 2.18
N ARG A 34 10.09 -9.65 2.79
CA ARG A 34 9.90 -9.59 4.23
C ARG A 34 9.30 -10.87 4.82
N LEU A 35 8.41 -11.56 4.10
CA LEU A 35 7.77 -12.79 4.55
C LEU A 35 8.67 -14.03 4.46
N VAL A 36 9.70 -14.00 3.60
CA VAL A 36 10.58 -15.14 3.32
C VAL A 36 11.93 -15.02 4.05
N HIS A 37 12.22 -13.90 4.72
CA HIS A 37 13.56 -13.64 5.31
C HIS A 37 13.85 -14.28 6.67
N GLY A 38 13.01 -15.21 7.15
CA GLY A 38 13.30 -16.06 8.30
C GLY A 38 13.80 -17.43 7.82
N TYR A 39 15.02 -17.82 8.20
CA TYR A 39 15.63 -19.11 7.89
C TYR A 39 14.59 -20.26 7.91
N PHE A 40 14.31 -20.83 6.72
CA PHE A 40 13.45 -22.00 6.47
C PHE A 40 11.92 -21.87 6.66
N GLY A 41 11.30 -20.68 6.63
CA GLY A 41 9.83 -20.62 6.65
C GLY A 41 9.19 -19.25 6.43
N VAL A 42 7.90 -19.26 6.13
CA VAL A 42 7.05 -18.06 6.20
C VAL A 42 6.87 -17.71 7.68
N ASP A 43 7.21 -16.49 8.07
CA ASP A 43 6.90 -15.98 9.41
C ASP A 43 5.40 -15.65 9.49
N TYR A 44 4.62 -16.59 10.02
CA TYR A 44 3.17 -16.46 10.11
C TYR A 44 2.71 -15.38 11.10
N ASP A 45 3.52 -15.01 12.08
CA ASP A 45 3.20 -13.91 13.00
C ASP A 45 3.26 -12.57 12.26
N ILE A 46 4.26 -12.40 11.38
CA ILE A 46 4.33 -11.26 10.47
C ILE A 46 3.16 -11.26 9.48
N VAL A 47 2.82 -12.42 8.90
CA VAL A 47 1.64 -12.52 8.01
C VAL A 47 0.37 -12.10 8.75
N TRP A 48 0.18 -12.60 9.97
CA TRP A 48 -1.00 -12.31 10.78
C TRP A 48 -1.08 -10.82 11.13
N ASP A 49 0.02 -10.21 11.60
CA ASP A 49 0.05 -8.76 11.88
C ASP A 49 -0.26 -7.93 10.63
N VAL A 50 0.32 -8.30 9.49
CA VAL A 50 0.05 -7.62 8.22
C VAL A 50 -1.44 -7.69 7.88
N VAL A 51 -2.04 -8.89 7.91
CA VAL A 51 -3.44 -9.09 7.54
C VAL A 51 -4.39 -8.40 8.51
N VAL A 52 -4.14 -8.48 9.82
CA VAL A 52 -5.07 -7.98 10.84
C VAL A 52 -4.91 -6.49 11.08
N ASN A 53 -3.68 -5.98 11.07
CA ASN A 53 -3.40 -4.61 11.51
C ASN A 53 -3.01 -3.68 10.36
N LYS A 54 -2.24 -4.15 9.38
CA LYS A 54 -1.68 -3.26 8.33
C LYS A 54 -2.59 -3.12 7.12
N VAL A 55 -3.15 -4.22 6.63
CA VAL A 55 -4.03 -4.23 5.45
C VAL A 55 -5.30 -3.39 5.65
N PRO A 56 -6.00 -3.44 6.80
CA PRO A 56 -7.19 -2.62 7.00
C PRO A 56 -6.87 -1.12 7.04
N ALA A 57 -5.76 -0.73 7.67
CA ALA A 57 -5.31 0.66 7.70
C ALA A 57 -4.98 1.17 6.30
N LEU A 58 -4.16 0.41 5.56
CA LEU A 58 -3.82 0.73 4.17
C LEU A 58 -5.06 0.85 3.28
N HIS A 59 -6.04 -0.03 3.46
CA HIS A 59 -7.28 0.03 2.69
C HIS A 59 -8.06 1.33 2.91
N GLN A 60 -8.07 1.88 4.14
CA GLN A 60 -8.70 3.17 4.42
C GLN A 60 -7.91 4.32 3.77
N GLU A 61 -6.58 4.30 3.87
CA GLU A 61 -5.73 5.32 3.25
C GLU A 61 -5.88 5.32 1.72
N ILE A 62 -5.88 4.15 1.07
CA ILE A 62 -6.10 4.03 -0.37
C ILE A 62 -7.50 4.54 -0.78
N LYS A 63 -8.54 4.28 0.01
CA LYS A 63 -9.87 4.83 -0.26
C LYS A 63 -9.88 6.35 -0.25
N GLN A 64 -9.25 6.96 0.75
CA GLN A 64 -9.14 8.42 0.84
C GLN A 64 -8.36 9.00 -0.34
N ILE A 65 -7.30 8.32 -0.78
CA ILE A 65 -6.54 8.71 -1.97
C ILE A 65 -7.43 8.66 -3.22
N ILE A 66 -8.18 7.57 -3.41
CA ILE A 66 -9.09 7.44 -4.55
C ILE A 66 -10.14 8.55 -4.54
N GLU A 67 -10.75 8.84 -3.39
CA GLU A 67 -11.70 9.95 -3.25
C GLU A 67 -11.05 11.30 -3.57
N ALA A 68 -9.82 11.55 -3.09
CA ALA A 68 -9.09 12.79 -3.34
C ALA A 68 -8.69 12.98 -4.82
N GLU A 69 -8.30 11.91 -5.52
CA GLU A 69 -7.98 11.96 -6.96
C GLU A 69 -9.23 11.98 -7.85
N SER A 70 -10.35 11.45 -7.36
CA SER A 70 -11.62 11.39 -8.10
C SER A 70 -12.50 12.62 -7.87
N ALA A 71 -12.23 13.39 -6.82
CA ALA A 71 -12.89 14.66 -6.59
C ALA A 71 -12.59 15.58 -7.78
N PRO A 72 -13.60 16.03 -8.55
CA PRO A 72 -13.37 17.05 -9.57
C PRO A 72 -12.75 18.25 -8.86
N GLY A 73 -11.60 18.71 -9.37
CA GLY A 73 -10.94 19.92 -8.89
C GLY A 73 -12.00 20.99 -8.68
N SER A 74 -12.06 21.54 -7.47
CA SER A 74 -12.97 22.61 -7.09
C SER A 74 -13.11 23.57 -8.27
N PHE A 75 -14.27 23.47 -8.92
CA PHE A 75 -14.63 24.22 -10.11
C PHE A 75 -14.38 25.71 -9.84
N ASP A 76 -13.85 26.40 -10.84
CA ASP A 76 -13.81 27.85 -10.97
C ASP A 76 -14.85 28.57 -10.10
N SER A 77 -14.37 29.33 -9.12
CA SER A 77 -15.10 30.41 -8.44
C SER A 77 -14.09 31.32 -7.73
N ASP A 78 -13.39 32.13 -8.54
CA ASP A 78 -13.28 33.58 -8.40
C ASP A 78 -12.57 34.20 -9.62
#